data_AF-A0A9E6CWH1-F1
#
_entry.id   AF-A0A9E6CWH1-F1
#
_cell.length_a   1.000
_cell.length_b   1.000
_cell.length_c   1.000
_cell.angle_alpha   90.00
_cell.angle_beta   90.00
_cell.angle_gamma   90.00
#
_symmetry.space_group_name_H-M   'P 1'
#
loop_
_entity.id
_entity.type
_entity.pdbx_description
1 polymer ?
#
loop_
_entity_poly.entity_id
_entity_poly.type
_entity_poly.pdbx_seq_one_letter_code
_entity_poly.pdbx_strand_id
1 'polypeptide(L)'
;MKKTLLSAFAGLTMLIGATMTGTPAEASAGVKPPSQDWSWQGPFGTFDRASLRRGLQVYAEVCSGCHGVKLVAYRNLMDIGFSEDEVKAFAGEYEVEDGPDAEGEMFMRPAKPADRFVQPFANDNAARASNNGAFPPDLSLMTKARVNGPDYVYALLTGFEEEAPEGFDLLEDMNFNHYFPGNQIAMAPPIDDDSVEYA
;
A
#
# COMPACT_ATOMS: atom_id res chain seq x y z
N MET A 1 -4.34 -47.71 -75.98
CA MET A 1 -4.19 -49.12 -75.52
C MET A 1 -3.50 -49.08 -74.16
N LYS A 2 -4.13 -49.72 -73.16
CA LYS A 2 -3.70 -49.77 -71.75
C LYS A 2 -2.30 -50.36 -71.59
N LYS A 3 -1.51 -49.85 -70.63
CA LYS A 3 -0.74 -50.65 -69.66
C LYS A 3 -0.41 -49.81 -68.42
N THR A 4 -0.94 -50.29 -67.31
CA THR A 4 -0.78 -49.94 -65.89
C THR A 4 0.57 -50.35 -65.31
N LEU A 5 0.99 -49.71 -64.20
CA LEU A 5 1.77 -50.20 -63.03
C LEU A 5 2.20 -48.94 -62.22
N LEU A 6 1.51 -48.47 -61.18
CA LEU A 6 1.40 -48.90 -59.77
C LEU A 6 2.72 -49.08 -58.98
N SER A 7 2.71 -48.44 -57.79
CA SER A 7 3.53 -48.66 -56.56
C SER A 7 4.83 -47.81 -56.46
N ALA A 8 5.23 -47.19 -55.34
CA ALA A 8 4.74 -47.18 -53.96
C ALA A 8 5.40 -46.03 -53.14
N PHE A 9 4.60 -45.43 -52.24
CA PHE A 9 4.81 -45.09 -50.82
C PHE A 9 6.03 -44.33 -50.23
N ALA A 10 5.69 -43.62 -49.14
CA ALA A 10 6.49 -42.99 -48.08
C ALA A 10 7.11 -41.62 -48.45
N GLY A 11 6.66 -40.49 -47.91
CA GLY A 11 6.36 -40.23 -46.50
C GLY A 11 7.55 -39.49 -45.90
N LEU A 12 7.63 -38.17 -46.13
CA LEU A 12 8.52 -37.30 -45.35
C LEU A 12 7.69 -36.13 -44.83
N THR A 13 7.26 -36.32 -43.60
CA THR A 13 6.56 -35.40 -42.72
C THR A 13 7.35 -34.10 -42.62
N MET A 14 6.73 -33.00 -43.02
CA MET A 14 7.22 -31.65 -42.80
C MET A 14 7.09 -31.36 -41.30
N LEU A 15 8.17 -31.55 -40.53
CA LEU A 15 8.24 -31.03 -39.16
C LEU A 15 8.34 -29.50 -39.26
N ILE A 16 7.18 -28.85 -39.23
CA ILE A 16 7.07 -27.44 -38.88
C ILE A 16 7.48 -27.36 -37.41
N GLY A 17 8.70 -26.89 -37.17
CA GLY A 17 9.16 -26.56 -35.83
C GLY A 17 8.19 -25.56 -35.23
N ALA A 18 7.50 -25.98 -34.17
CA ALA A 18 6.68 -25.09 -33.37
C ALA A 18 7.59 -24.01 -32.79
N THR A 19 7.58 -22.83 -33.41
CA THR A 19 8.06 -21.61 -32.78
C THR A 19 7.15 -21.37 -31.59
N MET A 20 7.59 -21.80 -30.41
CA MET A 20 7.07 -21.31 -29.15
C MET A 20 7.36 -19.81 -29.12
N THR A 21 6.43 -19.01 -29.65
CA THR A 21 6.35 -17.59 -29.36
C THR A 21 5.96 -17.49 -27.90
N GLY A 22 6.95 -17.54 -27.01
CA GLY A 22 6.76 -17.14 -25.63
C GLY A 22 6.17 -15.74 -25.66
N THR A 23 4.92 -15.63 -25.23
CA THR A 23 4.37 -14.34 -24.83
C THR A 23 5.35 -13.73 -23.85
N PRO A 24 5.86 -12.51 -24.06
CA PRO A 24 6.61 -11.84 -23.02
C PRO A 24 5.71 -11.81 -21.79
N ALA A 25 6.17 -12.42 -20.70
CA ALA A 25 5.50 -12.32 -19.42
C ALA A 25 5.47 -10.82 -19.07
N GLU A 26 4.28 -10.20 -19.13
CA GLU A 26 4.02 -8.90 -18.51
C GLU A 26 4.01 -9.07 -16.99
N ALA A 27 5.10 -9.60 -16.41
CA ALA A 27 5.23 -9.86 -14.99
C ALA A 27 5.98 -8.73 -14.26
N SER A 28 5.86 -7.48 -14.73
CA SER A 28 6.53 -6.35 -14.08
C SER A 28 5.67 -5.10 -13.88
N ALA A 29 4.49 -5.00 -14.50
CA ALA A 29 3.53 -3.95 -14.22
C ALA A 29 2.40 -4.58 -13.41
N GLY A 30 2.22 -4.14 -12.15
CA GLY A 30 1.11 -4.62 -11.32
C GLY A 30 -0.24 -4.49 -12.04
N VAL A 31 -1.19 -5.36 -11.69
CA VAL A 31 -2.53 -5.36 -12.29
C VAL A 31 -3.16 -3.98 -12.11
N LYS A 32 -3.72 -3.43 -13.20
CA LYS A 32 -4.42 -2.13 -13.11
C LYS A 32 -5.60 -2.28 -12.15
N PRO A 33 -5.68 -1.47 -11.08
CA PRO A 33 -6.77 -1.55 -10.13
C PRO A 33 -8.10 -1.13 -10.77
N PRO A 34 -9.24 -1.71 -10.32
CA PRO A 34 -10.55 -1.24 -10.72
C PRO A 34 -10.77 0.20 -10.22
N SER A 35 -11.37 1.03 -11.07
CA SER A 35 -11.71 2.41 -10.71
C SER A 35 -12.77 2.43 -9.61
N GLN A 36 -12.58 3.31 -8.64
CA GLN A 36 -13.53 3.55 -7.56
C GLN A 36 -14.31 4.85 -7.80
N ASP A 37 -15.51 4.96 -7.22
CA ASP A 37 -16.33 6.17 -7.26
C ASP A 37 -16.13 6.99 -5.98
N TRP A 38 -15.16 7.90 -5.99
CA TRP A 38 -14.84 8.73 -4.82
C TRP A 38 -15.71 10.00 -4.74
N SER A 39 -16.08 10.42 -3.53
CA SER A 39 -16.93 11.61 -3.29
C SER A 39 -16.32 12.94 -3.78
N TRP A 40 -14.99 13.00 -3.89
CA TRP A 40 -14.25 14.18 -4.37
C TRP A 40 -13.97 14.18 -5.87
N GLN A 41 -14.44 13.18 -6.62
CA GLN A 41 -14.26 13.16 -8.07
C GLN A 41 -15.08 14.25 -8.77
N GLY A 42 -14.58 14.65 -9.94
CA GLY A 42 -15.21 15.66 -10.79
C GLY A 42 -14.91 17.11 -10.35
N PRO A 43 -15.33 18.09 -11.15
CA PRO A 43 -14.97 19.50 -10.96
C PRO A 43 -15.58 20.15 -9.71
N PHE A 44 -16.60 19.52 -9.10
CA PHE A 44 -17.30 20.04 -7.91
C PHE A 44 -17.32 19.03 -6.76
N GLY A 45 -16.57 17.93 -6.87
CA GLY A 45 -16.47 16.94 -5.79
C GLY A 45 -15.79 17.52 -4.56
N THR A 46 -16.19 17.04 -3.39
CA THR A 46 -15.55 17.36 -2.11
C THR A 46 -15.27 16.09 -1.33
N PHE A 47 -14.26 16.12 -0.46
CA PHE A 47 -14.04 15.04 0.47
C PHE A 47 -15.22 14.90 1.45
N ASP A 48 -15.60 13.66 1.73
CA ASP A 48 -16.49 13.34 2.85
C ASP A 48 -15.70 13.44 4.16
N ARG A 49 -16.00 14.48 4.96
CA ARG A 49 -15.34 14.72 6.25
C ARG A 49 -15.57 13.58 7.25
N ALA A 50 -16.76 12.95 7.24
CA ALA A 50 -17.02 11.82 8.13
C ALA A 50 -16.14 10.62 7.77
N SER A 51 -15.99 10.34 6.46
CA SER A 51 -15.05 9.32 5.98
C SER A 51 -13.59 9.66 6.31
N LEU A 52 -13.19 10.93 6.25
CA LEU A 52 -11.83 11.35 6.63
C LEU A 52 -11.56 11.16 8.12
N ARG A 53 -12.54 11.46 9.00
CA ARG A 53 -12.42 11.22 10.45
C ARG A 53 -12.26 9.74 10.77
N ARG A 54 -13.06 8.86 10.15
CA ARG A 54 -12.91 7.40 10.25
C ARG A 54 -11.56 6.92 9.71
N GLY A 55 -11.12 7.47 8.58
CA GLY A 55 -9.81 7.15 7.99
C GLY A 55 -8.63 7.54 8.90
N LEU A 56 -8.73 8.65 9.64
CA LEU A 56 -7.74 9.00 10.66
C LEU A 56 -7.70 7.96 11.79
N GLN A 57 -8.86 7.50 12.25
CA GLN A 57 -8.95 6.47 13.30
C GLN A 57 -8.26 5.18 12.85
N VAL A 58 -8.56 4.70 11.62
CA VAL A 58 -7.87 3.54 11.04
C VAL A 58 -6.36 3.77 10.94
N TYR A 59 -5.92 4.94 10.48
CA TYR A 59 -4.49 5.25 10.45
C TYR A 59 -3.86 5.17 11.85
N ALA A 60 -4.49 5.79 12.84
CA ALA A 60 -3.96 5.84 14.20
C ALA A 60 -3.87 4.46 14.84
N GLU A 61 -4.91 3.63 14.69
CA GLU A 61 -5.01 2.32 15.35
C GLU A 61 -4.27 1.20 14.62
N VAL A 62 -4.17 1.27 13.28
CA VAL A 62 -3.63 0.18 12.46
C VAL A 62 -2.29 0.53 11.82
N CYS A 63 -2.19 1.72 11.21
CA CYS A 63 -1.06 2.05 10.34
C CYS A 63 0.10 2.73 11.06
N SER A 64 -0.20 3.52 12.10
CA SER A 64 0.75 4.47 12.72
C SER A 64 1.93 3.79 13.41
N GLY A 65 1.80 2.50 13.76
CA GLY A 65 2.88 1.69 14.32
C GLY A 65 4.00 1.34 13.32
N CYS A 66 3.71 1.38 12.01
CA CYS A 66 4.69 1.06 10.97
C CYS A 66 4.91 2.21 9.98
N HIS A 67 3.88 3.00 9.70
CA HIS A 67 3.90 4.06 8.71
C HIS A 67 3.79 5.44 9.35
N GLY A 68 4.66 6.37 8.94
CA GLY A 68 4.55 7.78 9.29
C GLY A 68 3.74 8.60 8.27
N VAL A 69 3.29 9.77 8.72
CA VAL A 69 2.77 10.87 7.87
C VAL A 69 3.52 12.17 8.15
N LYS A 70 4.85 12.15 7.96
CA LYS A 70 5.76 13.22 8.41
C LYS A 70 5.54 14.60 7.81
N LEU A 71 4.69 14.74 6.80
CA LEU A 71 4.35 16.04 6.21
C LEU A 71 3.04 16.62 6.76
N VAL A 72 2.35 15.90 7.65
CA VAL A 72 1.08 16.32 8.26
C VAL A 72 1.34 16.77 9.71
N ALA A 73 0.81 17.94 10.06
CA ALA A 73 0.78 18.43 11.45
C ALA A 73 -0.58 18.17 12.08
N TYR A 74 -0.65 18.02 13.41
CA TYR A 74 -1.92 17.78 14.10
C TYR A 74 -2.95 18.87 13.82
N ARG A 75 -2.53 20.14 13.68
CA ARG A 75 -3.39 21.27 13.28
C ARG A 75 -4.10 21.06 11.93
N ASN A 76 -3.57 20.22 11.03
CA ASN A 76 -4.23 19.92 9.76
C ASN A 76 -5.50 19.08 9.95
N LEU A 77 -5.71 18.47 11.12
CA LEU A 77 -6.96 17.78 11.42
C LEU A 77 -8.16 18.74 11.45
N MET A 78 -7.95 20.05 11.67
CA MET A 78 -9.00 21.05 11.51
C MET A 78 -9.53 21.12 10.07
N ASP A 79 -8.68 20.86 9.07
CA ASP A 79 -9.07 20.87 7.66
C ASP A 79 -10.08 19.75 7.35
N ILE A 80 -10.04 18.65 8.11
CA ILE A 80 -10.97 17.52 8.00
C ILE A 80 -12.14 17.58 9.00
N GLY A 81 -12.29 18.69 9.74
CA GLY A 81 -13.46 18.97 10.56
C GLY A 81 -13.31 18.63 12.05
N PHE A 82 -12.09 18.51 12.58
CA PHE A 82 -11.86 18.52 14.02
C PHE A 82 -11.91 19.96 14.57
N SER A 83 -12.43 20.12 15.79
CA SER A 83 -12.32 21.37 16.54
C SER A 83 -10.91 21.52 17.14
N GLU A 84 -10.52 22.75 17.49
CA GLU A 84 -9.21 23.00 18.11
C GLU A 84 -9.01 22.20 19.41
N ASP A 85 -10.06 22.07 20.23
CA ASP A 85 -10.03 21.29 21.45
C ASP A 85 -9.87 19.79 21.18
N GLU A 86 -10.56 19.25 20.16
CA GLU A 86 -10.38 17.85 19.75
C GLU A 86 -8.95 17.61 19.22
N VAL A 87 -8.40 18.52 18.43
CA VAL A 87 -7.01 18.41 17.93
C VAL A 87 -6.01 18.46 19.07
N LYS A 88 -6.22 19.34 20.06
CA LYS A 88 -5.35 19.45 21.23
C LYS A 88 -5.42 18.18 22.09
N ALA A 89 -6.61 17.62 22.26
CA ALA A 89 -6.79 16.36 22.97
C ALA A 89 -6.05 15.22 22.26
N PHE A 90 -6.32 15.02 20.96
CA PHE A 90 -5.68 13.98 20.15
C PHE A 90 -4.16 14.11 20.09
N ALA A 91 -3.63 15.32 19.85
CA ALA A 91 -2.18 15.54 19.85
C ALA A 91 -1.55 15.22 21.21
N GLY A 92 -2.23 15.57 22.31
CA GLY A 92 -1.74 15.36 23.68
C GLY A 92 -1.61 13.90 24.09
N GLU A 93 -2.17 12.95 23.33
CA GLU A 93 -1.98 11.51 23.54
C GLU A 93 -0.58 11.02 23.17
N TYR A 94 0.17 11.83 22.41
CA TYR A 94 1.50 11.50 21.93
C TYR A 94 2.57 12.36 22.64
N GLU A 95 3.76 11.81 22.80
CA GLU A 95 4.92 12.54 23.31
C GLU A 95 5.88 12.89 22.18
N VAL A 96 6.49 14.08 22.28
CA VAL A 96 7.54 14.56 21.38
C VAL A 96 8.72 15.09 22.17
N GLU A 97 9.92 14.91 21.63
CA GLU A 97 11.13 15.52 22.17
C GLU A 97 11.13 17.03 21.90
N ASP A 98 11.49 17.83 22.91
CA ASP A 98 11.68 19.28 22.83
C ASP A 98 12.89 19.69 23.68
N GLY A 99 13.29 20.95 23.58
CA GLY A 99 14.41 21.53 24.31
C GLY A 99 15.50 22.08 23.37
N PRO A 100 16.71 22.32 23.92
CA PRO A 100 17.11 22.05 25.30
C PRO A 100 16.42 22.96 26.34
N ASP A 101 16.36 22.51 27.59
CA ASP A 101 15.93 23.31 28.75
C ASP A 101 17.05 24.27 29.26
N ALA A 102 16.87 24.84 30.46
CA ALA A 102 17.82 25.79 31.04
C ALA A 102 19.15 25.12 31.44
N GLU A 103 19.12 23.82 31.69
CA GLU A 103 20.26 22.97 32.04
C GLU A 103 20.97 22.41 30.80
N GLY A 104 20.37 22.55 29.62
CA GLY A 104 20.91 22.07 28.35
C GLY A 104 20.43 20.66 27.99
N GLU A 105 19.43 20.13 28.68
CA GLU A 105 18.91 18.77 28.50
C GLU A 105 17.68 18.76 27.58
N MET A 106 17.56 17.72 26.74
CA MET A 106 16.36 17.47 25.94
C MET A 106 15.31 16.78 26.82
N PHE A 107 14.04 17.10 26.63
CA PHE A 107 12.94 16.54 27.42
C PHE A 107 11.77 16.11 26.54
N MET A 108 10.96 15.18 27.05
CA MET A 108 9.71 14.78 26.41
C MET A 108 8.55 15.64 26.91
N ARG A 109 7.63 15.99 26.02
CA ARG A 109 6.38 16.66 26.37
C ARG A 109 5.22 16.13 25.54
N PRO A 110 3.97 16.33 25.99
CA PRO A 110 2.81 16.12 25.14
C PRO A 110 2.92 16.93 23.84
N ALA A 111 2.49 16.33 22.74
CA ALA A 111 2.46 17.03 21.46
C ALA A 111 1.40 18.13 21.48
N LYS A 112 1.67 19.20 20.73
CA LYS A 112 0.77 20.34 20.52
C LYS A 112 0.29 20.36 19.07
N PRO A 113 -0.80 21.07 18.74
CA PRO A 113 -1.31 21.15 17.37
C PRO A 113 -0.28 21.55 16.30
N ALA A 114 0.75 22.32 16.67
CA ALA A 114 1.81 22.73 15.74
C ALA A 114 2.80 21.61 15.38
N ASP A 115 2.91 20.56 16.20
CA ASP A 115 3.82 19.45 15.95
C ASP A 115 3.33 18.57 14.79
N ARG A 116 4.27 17.85 14.18
CA ARG A 116 3.98 16.82 13.19
C ARG A 116 3.59 15.51 13.87
N PHE A 117 2.89 14.67 13.14
CA PHE A 117 2.61 13.30 13.60
C PHE A 117 3.91 12.59 13.97
N VAL A 118 3.89 11.93 15.12
CA VAL A 118 5.04 11.15 15.61
C VAL A 118 5.40 10.07 14.59
N GLN A 119 6.69 9.81 14.44
CA GLN A 119 7.18 8.78 13.52
C GLN A 119 7.32 7.46 14.29
N PRO A 120 6.96 6.32 13.69
CA PRO A 120 7.06 5.01 14.34
C PRO A 120 8.50 4.58 14.61
N PHE A 121 9.44 5.10 13.82
CA PHE A 121 10.85 4.73 13.91
C PHE A 121 11.73 5.97 13.88
N ALA A 122 12.85 5.92 14.61
CA ALA A 122 13.81 7.03 14.67
C ALA A 122 14.53 7.29 13.33
N ASN A 123 14.66 6.26 12.48
CA ASN A 123 15.31 6.36 11.17
C ASN A 123 14.99 5.12 10.30
N ASP A 124 15.38 5.18 9.03
CA ASP A 124 15.15 4.13 8.04
C ASP A 124 15.77 2.78 8.42
N ASN A 125 16.92 2.76 9.10
CA ASN A 125 17.57 1.51 9.52
C ASN A 125 16.77 0.82 10.63
N ALA A 126 16.26 1.59 11.60
CA ALA A 126 15.36 1.07 12.63
C ALA A 126 14.08 0.51 12.01
N ALA A 127 13.48 1.23 11.06
CA ALA A 127 12.30 0.77 10.34
C ALA A 127 12.56 -0.57 9.60
N ARG A 128 13.68 -0.69 8.89
CA ARG A 128 14.05 -1.94 8.21
C ARG A 128 14.32 -3.09 9.17
N ALA A 129 15.02 -2.82 10.27
CA ALA A 129 15.30 -3.83 11.27
C ALA A 129 14.02 -4.42 11.89
N SER A 130 12.99 -3.60 12.07
CA SER A 130 11.68 -4.02 12.60
C SER A 130 10.76 -4.68 11.56
N ASN A 131 11.10 -4.67 10.27
CA ASN A 131 10.23 -5.12 9.18
C ASN A 131 10.97 -6.05 8.19
N ASN A 132 11.78 -6.99 8.69
CA ASN A 132 12.50 -7.99 7.90
C ASN A 132 13.29 -7.39 6.71
N GLY A 133 13.90 -6.22 6.90
CA GLY A 133 14.68 -5.51 5.89
C GLY A 133 13.85 -4.61 4.94
N ALA A 134 12.53 -4.76 4.92
CA ALA A 134 11.63 -3.91 4.17
C ALA A 134 11.48 -2.54 4.85
N PHE A 135 11.29 -1.48 4.06
CA PHE A 135 11.07 -0.14 4.59
C PHE A 135 9.61 0.27 4.36
N PRO A 136 8.80 0.43 5.43
CA PRO A 136 7.45 0.97 5.31
C PRO A 136 7.52 2.42 4.78
N PRO A 137 6.96 2.71 3.59
CA PRO A 137 7.01 4.07 3.06
C PRO A 137 6.14 5.04 3.87
N ASP A 138 6.58 6.30 3.95
CA ASP A 138 5.75 7.40 4.47
C ASP A 138 4.48 7.58 3.65
N LEU A 139 3.34 7.75 4.32
CA LEU A 139 2.02 7.78 3.70
C LEU A 139 1.53 9.18 3.33
N SER A 140 2.27 10.25 3.69
CA SER A 140 1.81 11.64 3.51
C SER A 140 1.37 11.97 2.08
N LEU A 141 2.00 11.32 1.09
CA LEU A 141 1.74 11.54 -0.34
C LEU A 141 1.47 10.23 -1.10
N MET A 142 1.12 9.13 -0.40
CA MET A 142 1.05 7.81 -1.03
C MET A 142 0.10 7.76 -2.23
N THR A 143 -1.07 8.37 -2.11
CA THR A 143 -2.08 8.47 -3.17
C THR A 143 -1.64 9.32 -4.38
N LYS A 144 -0.56 10.10 -4.25
CA LYS A 144 0.06 10.86 -5.35
C LYS A 144 1.34 10.21 -5.88
N ALA A 145 2.00 9.40 -5.05
CA ALA A 145 3.28 8.75 -5.35
C ALA A 145 3.14 7.42 -6.08
N ARG A 146 1.91 6.92 -6.28
CA ARG A 146 1.63 5.67 -6.99
C ARG A 146 0.75 5.93 -8.21
N VAL A 147 1.01 5.19 -9.28
CA VAL A 147 0.16 5.19 -10.48
C VAL A 147 -1.24 4.71 -10.09
N ASN A 148 -2.28 5.30 -10.68
CA ASN A 148 -3.69 5.11 -10.32
C ASN A 148 -4.09 5.63 -8.92
N GLY A 149 -3.14 6.19 -8.15
CA GLY A 149 -3.40 6.95 -6.94
C GLY A 149 -4.28 6.26 -5.89
N PRO A 150 -5.43 6.84 -5.49
CA PRO A 150 -6.28 6.27 -4.46
C PRO A 150 -6.89 4.92 -4.85
N ASP A 151 -7.17 4.69 -6.14
CA ASP A 151 -7.70 3.40 -6.62
C ASP A 151 -6.68 2.27 -6.37
N TYR A 152 -5.38 2.56 -6.55
CA TYR A 152 -4.31 1.60 -6.23
C TYR A 152 -4.23 1.32 -4.74
N VAL A 153 -4.29 2.35 -3.88
CA VAL A 153 -4.21 2.15 -2.42
C VAL A 153 -5.40 1.33 -1.93
N TYR A 154 -6.61 1.62 -2.42
CA TYR A 154 -7.80 0.82 -2.11
C TYR A 154 -7.61 -0.63 -2.53
N ALA A 155 -7.28 -0.87 -3.79
CA ALA A 155 -7.11 -2.22 -4.32
C ALA A 155 -5.99 -2.99 -3.62
N LEU A 156 -4.88 -2.32 -3.27
CA LEU A 156 -3.78 -2.92 -2.51
C LEU A 156 -4.28 -3.41 -1.14
N LEU A 157 -5.00 -2.57 -0.40
CA LEU A 157 -5.47 -2.91 0.95
C LEU A 157 -6.52 -4.02 0.94
N THR A 158 -7.38 -4.07 -0.09
CA THR A 158 -8.45 -5.08 -0.21
C THR A 158 -8.09 -6.27 -1.11
N GLY A 159 -6.82 -6.39 -1.52
CA GLY A 159 -6.37 -7.33 -2.54
C GLY A 159 -5.44 -8.42 -2.04
N PHE A 160 -5.35 -8.60 -0.72
CA PHE A 160 -4.65 -9.71 -0.10
C PHE A 160 -5.46 -11.00 -0.24
N GLU A 161 -4.75 -12.12 -0.37
CA GLU A 161 -5.30 -13.47 -0.29
C GLU A 161 -4.55 -14.22 0.81
N GLU A 162 -5.24 -15.16 1.48
CA GLU A 162 -4.61 -16.00 2.51
C GLU A 162 -3.52 -16.91 1.92
N GLU A 163 -3.74 -17.41 0.70
CA GLU A 163 -2.82 -18.31 0.02
C GLU A 163 -2.48 -17.80 -1.39
N ALA A 164 -1.23 -18.01 -1.80
CA ALA A 164 -0.81 -17.74 -3.17
C ALA A 164 -1.44 -18.75 -4.15
N PRO A 165 -1.73 -18.35 -5.40
CA PRO A 165 -2.23 -19.27 -6.42
C PRO A 165 -1.31 -20.48 -6.65
N GLU A 166 -1.90 -21.62 -7.05
CA GLU A 166 -1.14 -22.84 -7.34
C GLU A 166 -0.01 -22.57 -8.34
N GLY A 167 1.21 -22.98 -7.97
CA GLY A 167 2.41 -22.80 -8.79
C GLY A 167 3.09 -21.43 -8.67
N PHE A 168 2.59 -20.52 -7.83
CA PHE A 168 3.29 -19.29 -7.48
C PHE A 168 4.33 -19.55 -6.37
N ASP A 169 5.59 -19.20 -6.63
CA ASP A 169 6.68 -19.34 -5.65
C ASP A 169 6.75 -18.07 -4.78
N LEU A 170 6.05 -18.10 -3.65
CA LEU A 170 6.05 -17.00 -2.68
C LEU A 170 7.31 -17.08 -1.81
N LEU A 171 8.10 -16.00 -1.78
CA LEU A 171 9.29 -15.94 -0.95
C LEU A 171 8.92 -15.97 0.54
N GLU A 172 9.85 -16.49 1.35
CA GLU A 172 9.74 -16.47 2.81
C GLU A 172 9.50 -15.03 3.32
N ASP A 173 8.64 -14.90 4.34
CA ASP A 173 8.23 -13.63 4.96
C ASP A 173 7.52 -12.62 4.02
N MET A 174 7.05 -13.07 2.84
CA MET A 174 6.23 -12.27 1.93
C MET A 174 4.77 -12.72 1.96
N ASN A 175 3.87 -11.82 1.58
CA ASN A 175 2.43 -12.05 1.48
C ASN A 175 1.98 -11.89 0.04
N PHE A 176 1.02 -12.69 -0.41
CA PHE A 176 0.47 -12.56 -1.75
C PHE A 176 -0.50 -11.37 -1.83
N ASN A 177 -0.39 -10.57 -2.89
CA ASN A 177 -1.32 -9.48 -3.17
C ASN A 177 -1.55 -9.33 -4.68
N HIS A 178 -2.80 -9.25 -5.11
CA HIS A 178 -3.14 -9.19 -6.54
C HIS A 178 -2.64 -7.92 -7.26
N TYR A 179 -2.49 -6.81 -6.54
CA TYR A 179 -2.21 -5.49 -7.13
C TYR A 179 -0.79 -5.01 -6.89
N PHE A 180 -0.09 -5.55 -5.90
CA PHE A 180 1.31 -5.20 -5.68
C PHE A 180 2.17 -5.65 -6.87
N PRO A 181 3.08 -4.81 -7.40
CA PRO A 181 3.97 -5.21 -8.50
C PRO A 181 4.80 -6.45 -8.13
N GLY A 182 4.68 -7.52 -8.92
CA GLY A 182 5.32 -8.82 -8.63
C GLY A 182 4.51 -9.74 -7.71
N ASN A 183 3.30 -9.34 -7.33
CA ASN A 183 2.30 -10.10 -6.57
C ASN A 183 2.71 -10.59 -5.18
N GLN A 184 3.84 -10.12 -4.66
CA GLN A 184 4.31 -10.45 -3.32
C GLN A 184 4.80 -9.20 -2.60
N ILE A 185 4.36 -9.00 -1.37
CA ILE A 185 4.64 -7.79 -0.57
C ILE A 185 5.06 -8.18 0.86
N ALA A 186 6.03 -7.46 1.43
CA ALA A 186 6.49 -7.70 2.81
C ALA A 186 5.48 -7.24 3.89
N MET A 187 4.45 -6.48 3.50
CA MET A 187 3.41 -6.02 4.41
C MET A 187 2.40 -7.15 4.61
N ALA A 188 2.15 -7.54 5.87
CA ALA A 188 1.03 -8.41 6.21
C ALA A 188 -0.31 -7.73 5.86
N PRO A 189 -1.41 -8.48 5.67
CA PRO A 189 -2.74 -7.90 5.49
C PRO A 189 -3.04 -6.97 6.69
N PRO A 190 -3.17 -5.65 6.48
CA PRO A 190 -3.20 -4.71 7.59
C PRO A 190 -4.61 -4.50 8.14
N ILE A 191 -5.65 -4.92 7.41
CA ILE A 191 -7.04 -4.73 7.77
C ILE A 191 -7.79 -6.05 7.61
N ASP A 192 -8.69 -6.30 8.54
CA ASP A 192 -9.52 -7.47 8.70
C ASP A 192 -10.92 -7.02 9.13
N ASP A 193 -11.89 -7.93 9.11
CA ASP A 193 -13.22 -7.61 9.59
C ASP A 193 -13.14 -7.28 11.09
N ASP A 194 -13.76 -6.17 11.50
CA ASP A 194 -13.79 -5.67 12.88
C ASP A 194 -12.44 -5.19 13.48
N SER A 195 -11.42 -4.85 12.68
CA SER A 195 -10.13 -4.33 13.23
C SER A 195 -10.28 -3.01 14.01
N VAL A 196 -11.33 -2.23 13.74
CA VAL A 196 -11.57 -0.91 14.33
C VAL A 196 -13.06 -0.76 14.63
N GLU A 197 -13.39 -0.32 15.86
CA GLU A 197 -14.75 0.09 16.22
C GLU A 197 -14.91 1.60 16.03
N TYR A 198 -15.72 2.02 15.06
CA TYR A 198 -15.92 3.44 14.78
C TYR A 198 -16.76 4.15 15.86
N ALA A 199 -16.32 5.35 16.25
CA ALA A 199 -17.02 6.23 17.19
C ALA A 199 -18.29 6.90 16.61
#